data_AF-A0A964XRW0-F1
#
_entry.id   AF-A0A964XRW0-F1
#
_cell.length_a   1.000
_cell.length_b   1.000
_cell.length_c   1.000
_cell.angle_alpha   90.00
_cell.angle_beta   90.00
_cell.angle_gamma   90.00
#
_symmetry.space_group_name_H-M   'P 1'
#
loop_
_entity.id
_entity.type
_entity.pdbx_description
1 polymer ?
#
loop_
_entity_poly.entity_id
_entity_poly.type
_entity_poly.pdbx_seq_one_letter_code
_entity_poly.pdbx_strand_id
1 'polypeptide(L)'
;MKKIYLLLTLLFLNLLSQNAFSQKKDVLYEKLDLFGDILETINKEYFKQINEGEVIDGAINGMLQSLDPYSSYMSPKTFKNMNTETKGEFGGLGIEVTMEAGLVKVISPIDDTPADRAGIKSGDYIIKLDNKQVKGLTLDEAVNTMRGKSGTPIT
;
A
#
# COMPACT_ATOMS: atom_id res chain seq x y z
N MET A 1 10.81 62.09 19.34
CA MET A 1 9.48 61.68 18.83
C MET A 1 9.53 60.67 17.66
N LYS A 2 10.34 60.88 16.62
CA LYS A 2 10.40 59.95 15.45
C LYS A 2 10.76 58.49 15.78
N LYS A 3 11.61 58.23 16.78
CA LYS A 3 12.00 56.86 17.20
C LYS A 3 10.85 56.05 17.84
N ILE A 4 9.85 56.72 18.44
CA ILE A 4 8.71 56.05 19.08
C ILE A 4 7.73 55.49 18.03
N TYR A 5 7.50 56.25 16.95
CA TYR A 5 6.64 55.83 15.84
C TYR A 5 7.23 54.65 15.08
N LEU A 6 8.56 54.60 14.93
CA LEU A 6 9.25 53.45 14.30
C LEU A 6 9.07 52.15 15.11
N LEU A 7 9.04 52.26 16.44
CA LEU A 7 8.88 51.09 17.31
C LEU A 7 7.42 50.61 17.33
N LEU A 8 6.46 51.54 17.31
CA LEU A 8 5.03 51.25 17.18
C LEU A 8 4.68 50.61 15.84
N THR A 9 5.28 51.06 14.73
CA THR A 9 5.07 50.42 13.42
C THR A 9 5.69 49.03 13.35
N LEU A 10 6.86 48.80 13.97
CA LEU A 10 7.47 47.48 14.04
C LEU A 10 6.64 46.49 14.88
N LEU A 11 6.02 46.96 15.96
CA LEU A 11 5.13 46.16 16.80
C LEU A 11 3.83 45.81 16.05
N PHE A 12 3.27 46.77 15.31
CA PHE A 12 2.07 46.56 14.50
C PHE A 12 2.31 45.58 13.34
N LEU A 13 3.51 45.61 12.73
CA LEU A 13 3.90 44.68 11.67
C LEU A 13 4.04 43.22 12.20
N ASN A 14 4.49 43.06 13.44
CA ASN A 14 4.55 41.75 14.11
C ASN A 14 3.15 41.20 14.44
N LEU A 15 2.22 42.06 14.87
CA LEU A 15 0.83 41.67 15.16
C LEU A 15 0.06 41.23 13.89
N LEU A 16 0.28 41.88 12.75
CA LEU A 16 -0.30 41.45 11.47
C LEU A 16 0.25 40.10 10.98
N SER A 17 1.52 39.80 11.28
CA SER A 17 2.17 38.56 10.84
C SER A 17 1.70 37.34 11.64
N GLN A 18 1.29 37.50 12.90
CA GLN A 18 0.81 36.39 13.74
C GLN A 18 -0.59 35.88 13.33
N ASN A 19 -1.48 36.76 12.88
CA ASN A 19 -2.85 36.39 12.49
C ASN A 19 -2.89 35.49 11.24
N ALA A 20 -2.00 35.72 10.27
CA ALA A 20 -1.94 34.90 9.05
C ALA A 20 -1.38 33.47 9.30
N PHE A 21 -0.48 33.32 10.28
CA PHE A 21 0.10 32.02 10.62
C PHE A 21 -0.85 31.16 11.48
N SER A 22 -1.63 31.78 12.37
CA SER A 22 -2.63 31.08 13.20
C SER A 22 -3.78 30.50 12.36
N GLN A 23 -4.33 31.28 11.42
CA GLN A 23 -5.46 30.85 10.60
C GLN A 23 -5.14 29.64 9.70
N LYS A 24 -3.92 29.55 9.15
CA LYS A 24 -3.49 28.40 8.34
C LYS A 24 -3.32 27.14 9.18
N LYS A 25 -2.91 27.29 10.44
CA LYS A 25 -2.75 26.20 11.39
C LYS A 25 -4.11 25.62 11.80
N ASP A 26 -5.12 26.46 11.98
CA ASP A 26 -6.49 26.03 12.31
C ASP A 26 -7.13 25.19 11.19
N VAL A 27 -7.03 25.65 9.93
CA VAL A 27 -7.61 24.91 8.78
C VAL A 27 -6.95 23.54 8.59
N LEU A 28 -5.64 23.43 8.82
CA LEU A 28 -4.94 22.14 8.70
C LEU A 28 -5.44 21.15 9.74
N TYR A 29 -5.56 21.55 11.00
CA TYR A 29 -6.05 20.65 12.05
C TYR A 29 -7.50 20.22 11.80
N GLU A 30 -8.37 21.13 11.35
CA GLU A 30 -9.75 20.77 10.97
C GLU A 30 -9.77 19.70 9.86
N LYS A 31 -8.86 19.78 8.88
CA LYS A 31 -8.74 18.75 7.84
C LYS A 31 -8.18 17.43 8.35
N LEU A 32 -7.28 17.45 9.33
CA LEU A 32 -6.76 16.24 9.96
C LEU A 32 -7.83 15.57 10.83
N ASP A 33 -8.64 16.35 11.54
CA ASP A 33 -9.76 15.84 12.33
C ASP A 33 -10.80 15.17 11.40
N LEU A 34 -11.19 15.86 10.32
CA LEU A 34 -12.08 15.28 9.30
C LEU A 34 -11.52 13.98 8.70
N PHE A 35 -10.20 13.92 8.44
CA PHE A 35 -9.56 12.72 7.94
C PHE A 35 -9.65 11.56 8.94
N GLY A 36 -9.46 11.85 10.24
CA GLY A 36 -9.66 10.88 11.32
C GLY A 36 -11.10 10.37 11.39
N ASP A 37 -12.08 11.27 11.33
CA ASP A 37 -13.51 10.92 11.35
C ASP A 37 -13.90 10.01 10.17
N ILE A 38 -13.35 10.27 8.99
CA ILE A 38 -13.56 9.44 7.80
C ILE A 38 -12.98 8.04 8.01
N LEU A 39 -11.74 7.93 8.52
CA LEU A 39 -11.13 6.64 8.80
C LEU A 39 -11.94 5.83 9.82
N GLU A 40 -12.41 6.48 10.89
CA GLU A 40 -13.25 5.83 11.91
C GLU A 40 -14.58 5.37 11.32
N THR A 41 -15.21 6.21 10.49
CA THR A 41 -16.46 5.87 9.79
C THR A 41 -16.28 4.66 8.89
N ILE A 42 -15.21 4.61 8.09
CA ILE A 42 -14.92 3.46 7.24
C ILE A 42 -14.72 2.21 8.10
N ASN A 43 -14.00 2.29 9.21
CA ASN A 43 -13.77 1.13 10.08
C ASN A 43 -15.06 0.58 10.70
N LYS A 44 -16.02 1.43 11.03
CA LYS A 44 -17.29 1.05 11.67
C LYS A 44 -18.36 0.60 10.69
N GLU A 45 -18.49 1.30 9.56
CA GLU A 45 -19.64 1.17 8.66
C GLU A 45 -19.32 0.33 7.41
N TYR A 46 -18.04 0.04 7.13
CA TYR A 46 -17.69 -0.78 5.98
C TYR A 46 -18.13 -2.23 6.20
N PHE A 47 -18.76 -2.81 5.18
CA PHE A 47 -19.38 -4.13 5.27
C PHE A 47 -18.39 -5.29 5.52
N LYS A 48 -17.08 -5.05 5.34
CA LYS A 48 -16.00 -6.01 5.60
C LYS A 48 -15.01 -5.44 6.59
N GLN A 49 -14.28 -6.32 7.25
CA GLN A 49 -13.10 -5.91 8.02
C GLN A 49 -12.06 -5.30 7.07
N ILE A 50 -11.58 -4.11 7.42
CA ILE A 50 -10.54 -3.40 6.69
C ILE A 50 -9.18 -3.59 7.35
N ASN A 51 -8.11 -3.42 6.58
CA ASN A 51 -6.76 -3.23 7.09
C ASN A 51 -6.46 -1.73 7.11
N GLU A 52 -6.50 -1.12 8.29
CA GLU A 52 -6.25 0.32 8.47
C GLU A 52 -4.92 0.77 7.86
N GLY A 53 -3.88 -0.06 7.96
CA GLY A 53 -2.57 0.23 7.35
C GLY A 53 -2.64 0.33 5.83
N GLU A 54 -3.34 -0.59 5.16
CA GLU A 54 -3.51 -0.55 3.70
C GLU A 54 -4.36 0.66 3.26
N VAL A 55 -5.37 1.04 4.05
CA VAL A 55 -6.19 2.23 3.78
C VAL A 55 -5.35 3.51 3.91
N ILE A 56 -4.53 3.63 4.94
CA ILE A 56 -3.63 4.77 5.14
C ILE A 56 -2.57 4.84 4.03
N ASP A 57 -1.95 3.71 3.68
CA ASP A 57 -0.99 3.64 2.56
C ASP A 57 -1.64 4.12 1.24
N GLY A 58 -2.90 3.75 1.01
CA GLY A 58 -3.70 4.22 -0.12
C GLY A 58 -3.94 5.74 -0.08
N ALA A 59 -4.30 6.28 1.08
CA ALA A 59 -4.51 7.71 1.26
C ALA A 59 -3.23 8.53 1.01
N ILE A 60 -2.08 8.06 1.51
CA ILE A 60 -0.78 8.71 1.26
C ILE A 60 -0.46 8.72 -0.23
N ASN A 61 -0.66 7.60 -0.92
CA ASN A 61 -0.48 7.52 -2.37
C ASN A 61 -1.40 8.49 -3.12
N GLY A 62 -2.67 8.60 -2.73
CA GLY A 62 -3.60 9.57 -3.32
C GLY A 62 -3.16 11.03 -3.12
N MET A 63 -2.65 11.37 -1.93
CA MET A 63 -2.08 12.71 -1.67
C MET A 63 -0.87 12.99 -2.57
N LEU A 64 0.03 12.02 -2.75
CA LEU A 64 1.20 12.17 -3.62
C LEU A 64 0.83 12.33 -5.10
N GLN A 65 -0.11 11.52 -5.58
CA GLN A 65 -0.62 11.61 -6.96
C GLN A 65 -1.29 12.95 -7.25
N SER A 66 -1.86 13.60 -6.23
CA SER A 66 -2.43 14.94 -6.36
C SER A 66 -1.40 16.04 -6.61
N LEU A 67 -0.13 15.80 -6.24
CA LEU A 67 0.99 16.70 -6.48
C LEU A 67 1.57 16.48 -7.88
N ASP A 68 1.86 15.22 -8.22
CA ASP A 68 2.32 14.82 -9.53
C ASP A 68 2.06 13.32 -9.79
N PRO A 69 1.93 12.88 -11.06
CA PRO A 69 1.55 11.50 -11.40
C PRO A 69 2.68 10.47 -11.22
N TYR A 70 3.90 10.88 -10.91
CA TYR A 70 5.05 9.99 -10.75
C TYR A 70 5.43 9.78 -9.28
N SER A 71 4.91 10.62 -8.38
CA SER A 71 5.10 10.52 -6.95
C SER A 71 4.27 9.38 -6.38
N SER A 72 4.94 8.49 -5.63
CA SER A 72 4.31 7.36 -4.95
C SER A 72 4.96 7.10 -3.60
N TYR A 73 4.21 6.47 -2.71
CA TYR A 73 4.65 6.09 -1.38
C TYR A 73 5.10 4.63 -1.39
N MET A 74 6.34 4.41 -0.95
CA MET A 74 6.89 3.09 -0.79
C MET A 74 6.63 2.58 0.62
N SER A 75 5.54 1.83 0.80
CA SER A 75 5.24 1.21 2.09
C SER A 75 6.32 0.19 2.48
N PRO A 76 6.46 -0.15 3.78
CA PRO A 76 7.42 -1.16 4.23
C PRO A 76 7.27 -2.51 3.52
N LYS A 77 6.02 -2.89 3.18
CA LYS A 77 5.71 -4.12 2.42
C LYS A 77 6.26 -4.03 1.00
N THR A 78 6.00 -2.93 0.29
CA THR A 78 6.53 -2.70 -1.07
C THR A 78 8.04 -2.64 -1.08
N PHE A 79 8.65 -1.93 -0.12
CA PHE A 79 10.10 -1.86 0.03
C PHE A 79 10.74 -3.23 0.22
N LYS A 80 10.12 -4.07 1.08
CA LYS A 80 10.58 -5.43 1.30
C LYS A 80 10.52 -6.26 0.01
N ASN A 81 9.42 -6.18 -0.73
CA ASN A 81 9.26 -6.90 -2.00
C ASN A 81 10.30 -6.45 -3.04
N MET A 82 10.50 -5.14 -3.20
CA MET A 82 11.51 -4.59 -4.11
C MET A 82 12.92 -5.07 -3.74
N ASN A 83 13.26 -5.11 -2.45
CA ASN A 83 14.55 -5.63 -2.00
C ASN A 83 14.72 -7.13 -2.29
N THR A 84 13.66 -7.91 -2.12
CA THR A 84 13.64 -9.34 -2.44
C THR A 84 13.86 -9.58 -3.94
N GLU A 85 13.18 -8.82 -4.79
CA GLU A 85 13.36 -8.86 -6.25
C GLU A 85 14.79 -8.45 -6.65
N THR A 86 15.32 -7.36 -6.08
CA THR A 86 16.67 -6.86 -6.39
C THR A 86 17.77 -7.85 -6.00
N LYS A 87 17.57 -8.62 -4.93
CA LYS A 87 18.53 -9.66 -4.49
C LYS A 87 18.46 -10.93 -5.34
N GLY A 88 17.46 -11.06 -6.22
CA GLY A 88 17.19 -12.31 -6.92
C GLY A 88 16.75 -13.44 -5.98
N GLU A 89 16.36 -13.11 -4.74
CA GLU A 89 15.81 -14.06 -3.78
C GLU A 89 14.33 -14.27 -4.12
N PHE A 90 14.03 -14.92 -5.25
CA PHE A 90 12.66 -15.28 -5.62
C PHE A 90 12.14 -16.34 -4.63
N GLY A 91 11.58 -15.88 -3.51
CA GLY A 91 10.84 -16.72 -2.58
C GLY A 91 9.52 -17.12 -3.24
N GLY A 92 9.51 -18.23 -3.98
CA GLY A 92 8.32 -18.72 -4.68
C GLY A 92 8.62 -19.94 -5.54
N LEU A 93 7.59 -20.42 -6.23
CA LEU A 93 7.65 -21.66 -7.04
C LEU A 93 8.19 -21.43 -8.46
N GLY A 94 8.22 -20.18 -8.94
CA GLY A 94 8.60 -19.85 -10.31
C GLY A 94 7.49 -20.08 -11.33
N ILE A 95 6.25 -19.73 -10.98
CA ILE A 95 5.10 -19.77 -11.89
C ILE A 95 4.50 -18.39 -12.08
N GLU A 96 4.14 -18.09 -13.32
CA GLU A 96 3.24 -17.00 -13.66
C GLU A 96 1.80 -17.50 -13.65
N VAL A 97 0.93 -16.79 -12.94
CA VAL A 97 -0.46 -17.20 -12.73
C VAL A 97 -1.42 -16.03 -12.91
N THR A 98 -2.66 -16.36 -13.25
CA THR A 98 -3.78 -15.42 -13.33
C THR A 98 -5.01 -16.01 -12.67
N MET A 99 -6.05 -15.20 -12.50
CA MET A 99 -7.35 -15.64 -12.02
C MET A 99 -8.31 -15.84 -13.20
N GLU A 100 -8.87 -17.04 -13.36
CA GLU A 100 -9.84 -17.37 -14.40
C GLU A 100 -10.99 -18.18 -13.78
N ALA A 101 -12.23 -17.74 -13.96
CA ALA A 101 -13.43 -18.38 -13.40
C ALA A 101 -13.39 -18.64 -11.87
N GLY A 102 -12.64 -17.83 -11.12
CA GLY A 102 -12.47 -17.96 -9.67
C GLY A 102 -11.50 -19.06 -9.23
N LEU A 103 -10.68 -19.56 -10.17
CA LEU A 103 -9.56 -20.45 -9.93
C LEU A 103 -8.26 -19.79 -10.39
N VAL A 104 -7.14 -20.20 -9.80
CA VAL A 104 -5.82 -19.76 -10.24
C VAL A 104 -5.41 -20.62 -11.42
N LYS A 105 -5.16 -19.98 -12.57
CA LYS A 105 -4.69 -20.61 -13.80
C LYS A 105 -3.22 -20.30 -14.01
N VAL A 106 -2.45 -21.32 -14.38
CA VAL A 106 -1.04 -21.17 -14.73
C VAL A 106 -0.94 -20.61 -16.15
N ILE A 107 -0.29 -19.44 -16.27
CA ILE A 107 0.06 -18.87 -17.57
C ILE A 107 1.30 -19.59 -18.10
N SER A 108 2.39 -19.61 -17.33
CA SER A 108 3.61 -20.32 -17.70
C SER A 108 4.44 -20.64 -16.45
N PRO A 109 5.07 -21.83 -16.36
CA PRO A 109 6.23 -22.00 -15.50
C PRO A 109 7.42 -21.21 -16.05
N ILE A 110 8.35 -20.85 -15.18
CA ILE A 110 9.66 -20.31 -15.54
C ILE A 110 10.64 -21.49 -15.60
N ASP A 111 11.43 -21.57 -16.66
CA ASP A 111 12.41 -22.65 -16.86
C ASP A 111 13.37 -22.77 -15.67
N ASP A 112 13.74 -24.02 -15.34
CA ASP A 112 14.68 -24.34 -14.26
C ASP A 112 14.21 -23.88 -12.85
N THR A 113 12.93 -23.63 -12.66
CA THR A 113 12.34 -23.34 -11.34
C THR A 113 11.73 -24.58 -10.67
N PRO A 114 11.44 -24.55 -9.35
CA PRO A 114 10.78 -25.66 -8.68
C PRO A 114 9.49 -26.13 -9.36
N ALA A 115 8.69 -25.21 -9.90
CA ALA A 115 7.46 -25.53 -10.59
C ALA A 115 7.66 -26.25 -11.92
N ASP A 116 8.64 -25.82 -12.71
CA ASP A 116 9.01 -26.48 -13.96
C ASP A 116 9.51 -27.91 -13.69
N ARG A 117 10.38 -28.08 -12.68
CA ARG A 117 10.83 -29.41 -12.23
C ARG A 117 9.72 -30.29 -11.67
N ALA A 118 8.65 -29.69 -11.13
CA ALA A 118 7.46 -30.41 -10.68
C ALA A 118 6.52 -30.81 -11.83
N GLY A 119 6.80 -30.37 -13.07
CA GLY A 119 6.04 -30.70 -14.26
C GLY A 119 4.75 -29.88 -14.42
N ILE A 120 4.65 -28.73 -13.76
CA ILE A 120 3.52 -27.80 -13.94
C ILE A 120 3.57 -27.22 -15.36
N LYS A 121 2.42 -27.13 -16.03
CA LYS A 121 2.32 -26.65 -17.41
C LYS A 121 1.42 -25.44 -17.53
N SER A 122 1.64 -24.70 -18.61
CA SER A 122 0.71 -23.66 -19.06
C SER A 122 -0.69 -24.25 -19.24
N GLY A 123 -1.71 -23.57 -18.71
CA GLY A 123 -3.10 -23.99 -18.76
C GLY A 123 -3.57 -24.84 -17.58
N ASP A 124 -2.68 -25.25 -16.68
CA ASP A 124 -3.07 -25.97 -15.46
C ASP A 124 -3.90 -25.06 -14.53
N TYR A 125 -4.81 -25.67 -13.77
CA TYR A 125 -5.62 -24.98 -12.76
C TYR A 125 -5.24 -25.44 -11.37
N ILE A 126 -4.88 -24.48 -10.51
CA ILE A 126 -4.62 -24.69 -9.10
C ILE A 126 -5.95 -24.58 -8.35
N ILE A 127 -6.46 -25.71 -7.90
CA ILE A 127 -7.74 -25.80 -7.18
C ILE A 127 -7.58 -25.71 -5.66
N LYS A 128 -6.37 -26.02 -5.15
CA LYS A 128 -6.06 -26.11 -3.73
C LYS A 128 -4.62 -25.66 -3.50
N LEU A 129 -4.40 -24.96 -2.39
CA LEU A 129 -3.09 -24.64 -1.84
C LEU A 129 -3.07 -25.17 -0.41
N ASP A 130 -2.21 -26.14 -0.17
CA ASP A 130 -2.16 -27.01 1.01
C ASP A 130 -3.52 -27.64 1.33
N ASN A 131 -4.14 -27.17 2.42
CA ASN A 131 -5.45 -27.60 2.88
C ASN A 131 -6.56 -26.58 2.59
N LYS A 132 -6.26 -25.50 1.85
CA LYS A 132 -7.22 -24.43 1.52
C LYS A 132 -7.65 -24.52 0.06
N GLN A 133 -8.96 -24.46 -0.19
CA GLN A 133 -9.45 -24.29 -1.56
C GLN A 133 -9.07 -22.90 -2.06
N VAL A 134 -8.66 -22.83 -3.33
CA VAL A 134 -8.34 -21.57 -4.00
C VAL A 134 -9.59 -20.74 -4.27
N LYS A 135 -10.73 -21.42 -4.48
CA LYS A 135 -12.01 -20.76 -4.74
C LYS A 135 -12.41 -19.86 -3.57
N GLY A 136 -12.56 -18.58 -3.85
CA GLY A 136 -12.90 -17.55 -2.85
C GLY A 136 -11.70 -16.76 -2.33
N LEU A 137 -10.47 -17.17 -2.67
CA LEU A 137 -9.28 -16.34 -2.47
C LEU A 137 -9.15 -15.32 -3.60
N THR A 138 -8.60 -14.17 -3.26
CA THR A 138 -8.05 -13.22 -4.24
C THR A 138 -6.76 -13.78 -4.85
N LEU A 139 -6.37 -13.26 -6.01
CA LEU A 139 -5.11 -13.64 -6.65
C LEU A 139 -3.91 -13.37 -5.72
N ASP A 140 -3.91 -12.22 -5.05
CA ASP A 140 -2.84 -11.83 -4.12
C ASP A 140 -2.74 -12.78 -2.92
N GLU A 141 -3.87 -13.22 -2.35
CA GLU A 141 -3.87 -14.20 -1.26
C GLU A 141 -3.30 -15.55 -1.71
N ALA A 142 -3.67 -16.01 -2.91
CA ALA A 142 -3.13 -17.24 -3.48
C ALA A 142 -1.62 -17.12 -3.72
N VAL A 143 -1.17 -16.03 -4.34
CA VAL A 143 0.26 -15.76 -4.59
C VAL A 143 1.04 -15.66 -3.29
N ASN A 144 0.53 -14.95 -2.28
CA ASN A 144 1.18 -14.86 -0.97
C ASN A 144 1.26 -16.21 -0.25
N THR A 145 0.31 -17.12 -0.49
CA THR A 145 0.36 -18.49 0.04
C THR A 145 1.42 -19.32 -0.68
N MET A 146 1.56 -19.17 -2.00
CA MET A 146 2.59 -19.82 -2.81
C MET A 146 4.00 -19.28 -2.54
N ARG A 147 4.11 -18.08 -1.96
CA ARG A 147 5.37 -17.49 -1.52
C ARG A 147 5.74 -18.04 -0.14
N GLY A 148 6.98 -18.45 0.02
CA GLY A 148 7.49 -19.03 1.25
C GLY A 148 8.98 -18.79 1.43
N LYS A 149 9.52 -19.25 2.56
CA LYS A 149 10.97 -19.30 2.74
C LYS A 149 11.54 -20.32 1.75
N SER A 150 12.73 -20.06 1.22
CA SER A 150 13.40 -21.04 0.35
C SER A 150 13.50 -22.40 1.06
N GLY A 151 13.11 -23.46 0.36
CA GLY A 151 13.12 -24.83 0.88
C GLY A 151 11.88 -25.24 1.69
N THR A 152 10.88 -24.38 1.93
CA THR A 152 9.62 -24.82 2.54
C THR A 152 8.73 -25.48 1.48
N PRO A 153 8.28 -26.73 1.68
CA PRO A 153 7.35 -27.37 0.76
C PRO A 153 5.95 -26.73 0.87
N ILE A 154 5.22 -26.77 -0.24
CA ILE A 154 3.79 -26.43 -0.36
C ILE A 154 3.11 -27.55 -1.16
N THR A 155 1.84 -27.80 -0.88
CA THR A 155 1.04 -28.89 -1.49
C THR A 155 -0.20 -28.41 -2.20
#